data_AF-A0A5R8N0S6-F1
#
_entry.id   AF-A0A5R8N0S6-F1
#
_cell.length_a   1.000
_cell.length_b   1.000
_cell.length_c   1.000
_cell.angle_alpha   90.00
_cell.angle_beta   90.00
_cell.angle_gamma   90.00
#
_symmetry.space_group_name_H-M   'P 1'
#
loop_
_entity.id
_entity.type
_entity.pdbx_description
1 polymer ?
#
loop_
_entity_poly.entity_id
_entity_poly.type
_entity_poly.pdbx_seq_one_letter_code
_entity_poly.pdbx_strand_id
1 'polypeptide(L)'
;MSSSVLYMSMSLDGYIAGPNDEPGNPGGDGAAVERLHAWGYTAVGDIRRSGPAGELAEAMEATGAVLAGRRTVEQVDHWKGDHHGVSIFVPSHRPPGPSVASYPLVTYVTDGIASAMAQAKAAAGDRDVMVQGAYTAQRAIEVGVLDEMQIHQIPVLLGAGRRLFEVLPSRVELEIVRVIDTPEATHLRYRIRR
;
A
#
# COMPACT_ATOMS: atom_id res chain seq x y z
N MET A 1 -0.55 13.50 -16.06
CA MET A 1 -1.17 12.17 -15.83
C MET A 1 -0.76 11.71 -14.45
N SER A 2 -1.72 11.23 -13.67
CA SER A 2 -1.49 10.69 -12.34
C SER A 2 -0.56 9.46 -12.37
N SER A 3 0.45 9.44 -11.49
CA SER A 3 1.29 8.26 -11.30
C SER A 3 0.60 7.30 -10.34
N SER A 4 0.75 6.00 -10.54
CA SER A 4 0.38 4.99 -9.55
C SER A 4 1.60 4.62 -8.71
N VAL A 5 1.49 4.79 -7.39
CA VAL A 5 2.61 4.67 -6.46
C VAL A 5 2.25 3.66 -5.37
N LEU A 6 3.00 2.56 -5.30
CA LEU A 6 2.90 1.62 -4.17
C LEU A 6 3.51 2.25 -2.92
N TYR A 7 2.78 2.28 -1.81
CA TYR A 7 3.34 2.65 -0.50
C TYR A 7 3.32 1.44 0.43
N MET A 8 4.50 0.95 0.81
CA MET A 8 4.61 -0.23 1.68
C MET A 8 5.82 -0.16 2.61
N SER A 9 5.60 -0.52 3.88
CA SER A 9 6.68 -0.92 4.78
C SER A 9 7.00 -2.39 4.58
N MET A 10 8.27 -2.74 4.57
CA MET A 10 8.73 -4.11 4.30
C MET A 10 9.95 -4.45 5.16
N SER A 11 9.99 -5.65 5.71
CA SER A 11 11.15 -6.19 6.39
C SER A 11 12.32 -6.41 5.41
N LEU A 12 13.54 -6.53 5.93
CA LEU A 12 14.73 -6.74 5.10
C LEU A 12 14.64 -8.03 4.25
N ASP A 13 13.97 -9.07 4.77
CA ASP A 13 13.70 -10.34 4.09
C ASP A 13 12.42 -10.38 3.24
N GLY A 14 11.75 -9.23 3.07
CA GLY A 14 10.70 -9.05 2.06
C GLY A 14 9.27 -9.27 2.54
N TYR A 15 9.02 -9.30 3.85
CA TYR A 15 7.70 -9.50 4.44
C TYR A 15 7.01 -8.18 4.81
N ILE A 16 5.68 -8.14 4.66
CA ILE A 16 4.82 -6.98 4.91
C ILE A 16 3.78 -7.22 6.01
N ALA A 17 3.72 -8.45 6.51
CA ALA A 17 2.90 -8.86 7.64
C ALA A 17 3.49 -10.17 8.20
N GLY A 18 3.22 -10.46 9.47
CA GLY A 18 3.59 -11.70 10.12
C GLY A 18 2.80 -12.91 9.62
N PRO A 19 3.10 -14.12 10.13
CA PRO A 19 2.28 -15.32 9.95
C PRO A 19 0.84 -15.10 10.41
N ASN A 20 -0.11 -15.89 9.88
CA ASN A 20 -1.52 -15.81 10.27
C ASN A 20 -2.13 -14.41 10.15
N ASP A 21 -1.60 -13.59 9.25
CA ASP A 21 -2.24 -12.36 8.81
C ASP A 21 -3.63 -12.73 8.27
N GLU A 22 -4.71 -12.27 8.91
CA GLU A 22 -6.13 -12.48 8.55
C GLU A 22 -7.04 -11.36 9.10
N PRO A 23 -8.33 -11.26 8.70
CA PRO A 23 -9.25 -10.26 9.25
C PRO A 23 -9.35 -10.22 10.79
N GLY A 24 -9.23 -11.38 11.45
CA GLY A 24 -9.20 -11.47 12.92
C GLY A 24 -7.83 -11.20 13.55
N ASN A 25 -6.78 -11.05 12.74
CA ASN A 25 -5.40 -10.82 13.17
C ASN A 25 -4.69 -9.89 12.17
N PRO A 26 -5.09 -8.59 12.12
CA PRO A 26 -4.57 -7.66 11.12
C PRO A 26 -3.07 -7.44 11.31
N GLY A 27 -2.28 -7.78 10.29
CA GLY A 27 -0.83 -7.65 10.35
C GLY A 27 -0.10 -8.91 10.79
N GLY A 28 -0.83 -9.95 11.22
CA GLY A 28 -0.28 -11.23 11.61
C GLY A 28 0.43 -11.24 12.97
N ASP A 29 0.97 -12.41 13.30
CA ASP A 29 1.59 -12.70 14.59
C ASP A 29 2.90 -11.92 14.82
N GLY A 30 3.29 -11.85 16.10
CA GLY A 30 4.63 -11.38 16.49
C GLY A 30 4.82 -9.87 16.45
N ALA A 31 3.73 -9.09 16.51
CA ALA A 31 3.75 -7.63 16.44
C ALA A 31 4.47 -7.10 15.16
N ALA A 32 4.35 -7.86 14.07
CA ALA A 32 5.05 -7.56 12.82
C ALA A 32 4.59 -6.21 12.24
N VAL A 33 3.28 -5.93 12.26
CA VAL A 33 2.74 -4.69 11.71
C VAL A 33 3.18 -3.46 12.49
N GLU A 34 3.22 -3.53 13.82
CA GLU A 34 3.70 -2.47 14.69
C GLU A 34 5.18 -2.19 14.40
N ARG A 35 6.00 -3.26 14.33
CA ARG A 35 7.42 -3.12 14.03
C ARG A 35 7.67 -2.52 12.63
N LEU A 36 6.86 -2.91 11.65
CA LEU A 36 6.97 -2.43 10.27
C LEU A 36 6.60 -0.95 10.12
N HIS A 37 5.69 -0.44 10.95
CA HIS A 37 5.20 0.94 10.82
C HIS A 37 5.75 1.91 11.87
N ALA A 38 6.47 1.43 12.88
CA ALA A 38 7.03 2.26 13.97
C ALA A 38 7.82 3.49 13.50
N TRP A 39 8.45 3.46 12.32
CA TRP A 39 9.18 4.60 11.74
C TRP A 39 8.29 5.84 11.52
N GLY A 40 7.00 5.64 11.30
CA GLY A 40 6.02 6.69 11.02
C GLY A 40 5.30 7.22 12.25
N TYR A 41 5.54 6.64 13.44
CA TYR A 41 4.82 6.99 14.67
C TYR A 41 5.75 7.50 15.78
N THR A 42 5.21 8.37 16.62
CA THR A 42 5.85 8.83 17.86
C THR A 42 5.75 7.76 18.94
N ALA A 43 6.48 7.93 20.05
CA ALA A 43 6.43 7.00 21.18
C ALA A 43 5.03 6.90 21.84
N VAL A 44 4.18 7.90 21.64
CA VAL A 44 2.80 7.94 22.15
C VAL A 44 1.76 7.51 21.12
N GLY A 45 2.18 7.08 19.93
CA GLY A 45 1.31 6.51 18.89
C GLY A 45 0.78 7.52 17.86
N ASP A 46 1.15 8.79 17.95
CA ASP A 46 0.76 9.79 16.95
C ASP A 46 1.60 9.65 15.68
N ILE A 47 1.00 9.95 14.51
CA ILE A 47 1.75 10.05 13.25
C ILE A 47 2.82 11.14 13.39
N ARG A 48 4.06 10.84 13.01
CA ARG A 48 5.13 11.84 12.96
C ARG A 48 4.82 12.86 11.87
N ARG A 49 4.75 14.14 12.25
CA ARG A 49 4.45 15.26 11.35
C ARG A 49 5.65 16.14 10.99
N SER A 50 6.85 15.77 11.43
CA SER A 50 8.08 16.52 11.16
C SER A 50 9.20 15.62 10.66
N GLY A 51 10.20 16.23 10.02
CA GLY A 51 11.33 15.53 9.42
C GLY A 51 10.92 14.59 8.28
N PRO A 52 11.79 13.65 7.91
CA PRO A 52 11.55 12.73 6.80
C PRO A 52 10.25 11.93 6.90
N ALA A 53 9.88 11.49 8.11
CA ALA A 53 8.64 10.74 8.31
C ALA A 53 7.40 11.60 8.06
N GLY A 54 7.43 12.88 8.45
CA GLY A 54 6.37 13.84 8.16
C GLY A 54 6.21 14.12 6.67
N GLU A 55 7.31 14.34 5.95
CA GLU A 55 7.29 14.53 4.49
C GLU A 55 6.67 13.32 3.76
N LEU A 56 6.98 12.10 4.22
CA LEU A 56 6.43 10.87 3.64
C LEU A 56 4.94 10.72 3.94
N ALA A 57 4.51 11.05 5.16
CA ALA A 57 3.09 11.04 5.52
C ALA A 57 2.30 12.07 4.69
N GLU A 58 2.83 13.29 4.53
CA GLU A 58 2.23 14.33 3.70
C GLU A 58 2.11 13.90 2.23
N ALA A 59 3.18 13.29 1.66
CA ALA A 59 3.15 12.76 0.30
C ALA A 59 2.09 11.65 0.12
N MET A 60 1.87 10.81 1.14
CA MET A 60 0.81 9.81 1.15
C MET A 60 -0.59 10.46 1.18
N GLU A 61 -0.81 11.42 2.08
CA GLU A 61 -2.08 12.13 2.23
C GLU A 61 -2.39 13.06 1.04
N ALA A 62 -1.39 13.47 0.26
CA ALA A 62 -1.55 14.26 -0.96
C ALA A 62 -2.11 13.45 -2.15
N THR A 63 -2.23 12.12 -2.06
CA THR A 63 -2.74 11.28 -3.15
C THR A 63 -4.24 11.50 -3.40
N GLY A 64 -4.67 11.28 -4.65
CA GLY A 64 -6.02 11.58 -5.12
C GLY A 64 -7.01 10.42 -5.11
N ALA A 65 -6.53 9.19 -5.00
CA ALA A 65 -7.35 7.99 -4.85
C ALA A 65 -6.51 6.87 -4.22
N VAL A 66 -7.18 5.89 -3.63
CA VAL A 66 -6.56 4.68 -3.07
C VAL A 66 -6.98 3.47 -3.89
N LEU A 67 -6.03 2.59 -4.22
CA LEU A 67 -6.25 1.28 -4.80
C LEU A 67 -5.66 0.23 -3.84
N ALA A 68 -6.52 -0.48 -3.14
CA ALA A 68 -6.10 -1.42 -2.10
C ALA A 68 -6.72 -2.80 -2.29
N GLY A 69 -5.95 -3.85 -1.97
CA GLY A 69 -6.44 -5.21 -2.06
C GLY A 69 -7.59 -5.47 -1.08
N ARG A 70 -8.57 -6.30 -1.49
CA ARG A 70 -9.74 -6.68 -0.68
C ARG A 70 -9.38 -7.04 0.77
N ARG A 71 -8.30 -7.80 0.93
CA ARG A 71 -7.83 -8.25 2.24
C ARG A 71 -7.49 -7.07 3.16
N THR A 72 -6.66 -6.14 2.68
CA THR A 72 -6.25 -4.95 3.42
C THR A 72 -7.46 -4.13 3.83
N VAL A 73 -8.37 -3.87 2.88
CA VAL A 73 -9.56 -3.07 3.18
C VAL A 73 -10.50 -3.77 4.16
N GLU A 74 -10.69 -5.09 4.08
CA GLU A 74 -11.53 -5.82 5.04
C GLU A 74 -10.90 -5.86 6.45
N GLN A 75 -9.57 -5.94 6.54
CA GLN A 75 -8.85 -5.94 7.84
C GLN A 75 -8.98 -4.64 8.62
N VAL A 76 -9.03 -3.51 7.91
CA VAL A 76 -9.13 -2.18 8.51
C VAL A 76 -10.56 -1.63 8.49
N ASP A 77 -11.55 -2.50 8.22
CA ASP A 77 -12.96 -2.15 8.05
C ASP A 77 -13.14 -0.93 7.11
N HIS A 78 -12.45 -1.00 5.98
CA HIS A 78 -12.40 -0.01 4.91
C HIS A 78 -12.02 1.39 5.38
N TRP A 79 -11.26 1.50 6.47
CA TRP A 79 -10.97 2.75 7.16
C TRP A 79 -12.24 3.52 7.53
N LYS A 80 -13.32 2.80 7.84
CA LYS A 80 -14.67 3.34 8.06
C LYS A 80 -15.21 4.15 6.88
N GLY A 81 -14.73 3.85 5.67
CA GLY A 81 -15.13 4.50 4.43
C GLY A 81 -14.36 5.77 4.10
N ASP A 82 -13.33 6.12 4.88
CA ASP A 82 -12.53 7.33 4.66
C ASP A 82 -11.03 7.05 4.76
N HIS A 83 -10.31 7.32 3.67
CA HIS A 83 -8.85 7.33 3.63
C HIS A 83 -8.44 8.70 3.11
N HIS A 84 -8.29 9.67 4.03
CA HIS A 84 -7.97 11.09 3.75
C HIS A 84 -8.87 11.79 2.72
N GLY A 85 -10.15 11.44 2.69
CA GLY A 85 -11.19 12.12 1.90
C GLY A 85 -11.23 11.74 0.42
N VAL A 86 -10.62 10.63 0.01
CA VAL A 86 -10.56 10.20 -1.40
C VAL A 86 -11.25 8.88 -1.68
N SER A 87 -11.56 8.63 -2.95
CA SER A 87 -12.14 7.36 -3.40
C SER A 87 -11.20 6.18 -3.19
N ILE A 88 -11.76 5.06 -2.72
CA ILE A 88 -11.07 3.81 -2.41
C ILE A 88 -11.58 2.73 -3.38
N PHE A 89 -10.69 2.18 -4.20
CA PHE A 89 -10.99 1.15 -5.19
C PHE A 89 -10.46 -0.21 -4.73
N VAL A 90 -11.31 -1.23 -4.82
CA VAL A 90 -11.05 -2.57 -4.33
C VAL A 90 -11.24 -3.58 -5.46
N PRO A 91 -10.17 -4.04 -6.14
CA PRO A 91 -10.31 -5.07 -7.17
C PRO A 91 -10.72 -6.39 -6.51
N SER A 92 -11.88 -6.92 -6.90
CA SER A 92 -12.38 -8.20 -6.40
C SER A 92 -13.42 -8.82 -7.33
N HIS A 93 -13.29 -10.12 -7.61
CA HIS A 93 -14.31 -10.88 -8.32
C HIS A 93 -15.55 -11.22 -7.48
N ARG A 94 -15.48 -11.09 -6.15
CA ARG A 94 -16.62 -11.35 -5.27
C ARG A 94 -17.23 -10.02 -4.84
N PRO A 95 -18.57 -9.92 -4.73
CA PRO A 95 -19.22 -8.70 -4.27
C PRO A 95 -18.75 -8.29 -2.86
N PRO A 96 -18.91 -7.00 -2.51
CA PRO A 96 -18.68 -6.52 -1.15
C PRO A 96 -19.71 -7.10 -0.18
N GLY A 97 -19.37 -7.10 1.11
CA GLY A 97 -20.35 -7.33 2.16
C GLY A 97 -21.34 -6.17 2.30
N PRO A 98 -22.49 -6.37 2.96
CA PRO A 98 -23.55 -5.35 3.07
C PRO A 98 -23.11 -4.08 3.80
N SER A 99 -22.12 -4.17 4.70
CA SER A 99 -21.58 -3.01 5.43
C SER A 99 -20.99 -1.93 4.52
N VAL A 100 -20.51 -2.30 3.32
CA VAL A 100 -19.90 -1.37 2.36
C VAL A 100 -20.93 -0.37 1.82
N ALA A 101 -22.23 -0.66 1.89
CA ALA A 101 -23.28 0.30 1.53
C ALA A 101 -23.24 1.59 2.37
N SER A 102 -22.62 1.54 3.55
CA SER A 102 -22.40 2.70 4.42
C SER A 102 -21.14 3.52 4.06
N TYR A 103 -20.33 3.08 3.10
CA TYR A 103 -19.05 3.66 2.73
C TYR A 103 -19.08 4.21 1.30
N PRO A 104 -19.58 5.44 1.06
CA PRO A 104 -19.85 5.95 -0.28
C PRO A 104 -18.60 6.19 -1.14
N LEU A 105 -17.42 6.30 -0.52
CA LEU A 105 -16.15 6.43 -1.23
C LEU A 105 -15.53 5.07 -1.62
N VAL A 106 -16.09 3.95 -1.16
CA VAL A 106 -15.56 2.61 -1.41
C VAL A 106 -16.24 1.98 -2.62
N THR A 107 -15.47 1.67 -3.65
CA THR A 107 -15.93 1.02 -4.88
C THR A 107 -15.23 -0.31 -5.07
N TYR A 108 -16.01 -1.40 -5.15
CA TYR A 108 -15.51 -2.71 -5.55
C TYR A 108 -15.53 -2.83 -7.07
N VAL A 109 -14.39 -3.21 -7.67
CA VAL A 109 -14.22 -3.32 -9.12
C VAL A 109 -14.06 -4.78 -9.50
N THR A 110 -14.98 -5.31 -10.30
CA THR A 110 -15.01 -6.73 -10.70
C THR A 110 -14.16 -7.05 -11.92
N ASP A 111 -13.83 -6.04 -12.73
CA ASP A 111 -13.21 -6.22 -14.05
C ASP A 111 -11.66 -6.26 -13.99
N GLY A 112 -11.13 -6.66 -12.83
CA GLY A 112 -9.70 -6.85 -12.61
C GLY A 112 -8.90 -5.57 -12.33
N ILE A 113 -7.59 -5.76 -12.15
CA ILE A 113 -6.66 -4.72 -11.65
C ILE A 113 -6.50 -3.54 -12.61
N ALA A 114 -6.53 -3.79 -13.94
CA ALA A 114 -6.35 -2.73 -14.93
C ALA A 114 -7.54 -1.76 -14.93
N SER A 115 -8.77 -2.29 -14.85
CA SER A 115 -9.99 -1.47 -14.71
C SER A 115 -9.97 -0.69 -13.40
N ALA A 116 -9.62 -1.35 -12.28
CA ALA A 116 -9.54 -0.69 -10.98
C ALA A 116 -8.51 0.46 -10.97
N MET A 117 -7.34 0.25 -11.58
CA MET A 117 -6.32 1.30 -11.73
C MET A 117 -6.81 2.46 -12.60
N ALA A 118 -7.46 2.17 -13.72
CA ALA A 118 -7.99 3.22 -14.62
C ALA A 118 -9.04 4.09 -13.91
N GLN A 119 -9.95 3.47 -13.16
CA GLN A 119 -10.94 4.20 -12.36
C GLN A 119 -10.30 5.02 -11.24
N ALA A 120 -9.30 4.45 -10.54
CA ALA A 120 -8.54 5.17 -9.52
C ALA A 120 -7.81 6.39 -10.11
N LYS A 121 -7.17 6.25 -11.27
CA LYS A 121 -6.50 7.37 -11.96
C LYS A 121 -7.48 8.45 -12.40
N ALA A 122 -8.66 8.07 -12.88
CA ALA A 122 -9.72 9.01 -13.24
C ALA A 122 -10.22 9.80 -12.01
N ALA A 123 -10.43 9.13 -10.88
CA ALA A 123 -10.84 9.77 -9.63
C ALA A 123 -9.74 10.67 -9.02
N ALA A 124 -8.48 10.27 -9.17
CA ALA A 124 -7.34 11.02 -8.64
C ALA A 124 -7.07 12.34 -9.39
N GLY A 125 -7.50 12.44 -10.66
CA GLY A 125 -7.25 13.61 -11.51
C GLY A 125 -5.75 13.80 -11.75
N ASP A 126 -5.24 14.97 -11.37
CA ASP A 126 -3.82 15.31 -11.51
C ASP A 126 -2.95 14.82 -10.34
N ARG A 127 -3.55 14.26 -9.29
CA ARG A 127 -2.84 13.72 -8.12
C ARG A 127 -2.50 12.24 -8.31
N ASP A 128 -1.49 11.75 -7.61
CA ASP A 128 -1.10 10.34 -7.69
C ASP A 128 -2.15 9.39 -7.09
N VAL A 129 -2.15 8.14 -7.55
CA VAL A 129 -2.91 7.03 -6.96
C VAL A 129 -2.04 6.31 -5.93
N MET A 130 -2.54 6.20 -4.70
CA MET A 130 -1.94 5.36 -3.67
C MET A 130 -2.30 3.89 -3.91
N VAL A 131 -1.31 3.04 -4.14
CA VAL A 131 -1.48 1.59 -4.25
C VAL A 131 -1.02 0.94 -2.95
N GLN A 132 -1.83 0.02 -2.41
CA GLN A 132 -1.51 -0.70 -1.16
C GLN A 132 -1.77 -2.20 -1.28
N GLY A 133 -0.85 -2.98 -0.71
CA GLY A 133 -0.96 -4.43 -0.56
C GLY A 133 -0.21 -5.25 -1.62
N ALA A 134 0.11 -6.49 -1.28
CA ALA A 134 0.89 -7.39 -2.15
C ALA A 134 0.14 -7.78 -3.44
N TYR A 135 -1.14 -8.13 -3.34
CA TYR A 135 -1.92 -8.55 -4.51
C TYR A 135 -2.02 -7.45 -5.57
N THR A 136 -2.37 -6.23 -5.16
CA THR A 136 -2.50 -5.07 -6.05
C THR A 136 -1.15 -4.72 -6.67
N ALA A 137 -0.07 -4.69 -5.88
CA ALA A 137 1.29 -4.46 -6.39
C ALA A 137 1.68 -5.49 -7.46
N GLN A 138 1.62 -6.79 -7.13
CA GLN A 138 2.05 -7.85 -8.04
C GLN A 138 1.22 -7.89 -9.33
N ARG A 139 -0.11 -7.75 -9.23
CA ARG A 139 -0.99 -7.76 -10.41
C ARG A 139 -0.82 -6.50 -11.24
N ALA A 140 -0.62 -5.33 -10.61
CA ALA A 140 -0.40 -4.08 -11.34
C ALA A 140 0.95 -4.07 -12.07
N ILE A 141 1.98 -4.69 -11.48
CA ILE A 141 3.28 -4.93 -12.14
C ILE A 141 3.10 -5.85 -13.34
N GLU A 142 2.42 -6.98 -13.17
CA GLU A 142 2.20 -7.97 -14.23
C GLU A 142 1.52 -7.39 -15.47
N VAL A 143 0.54 -6.49 -15.30
CA VAL A 143 -0.15 -5.84 -16.42
C VAL A 143 0.44 -4.47 -16.79
N GLY A 144 1.55 -4.07 -16.18
CA GLY A 144 2.30 -2.85 -16.53
C GLY A 144 1.66 -1.52 -16.13
N VAL A 145 0.74 -1.51 -15.16
CA VAL A 145 -0.03 -0.31 -14.74
C VAL A 145 0.45 0.32 -13.43
N LEU A 146 1.49 -0.24 -12.79
CA LEU A 146 2.20 0.40 -11.68
C LEU A 146 3.34 1.27 -12.22
N ASP A 147 3.45 2.52 -11.76
CA ASP A 147 4.47 3.47 -12.24
C ASP A 147 5.68 3.52 -11.27
N GLU A 148 5.41 3.63 -9.96
CA GLU A 148 6.44 3.83 -8.94
C GLU A 148 6.17 3.02 -7.67
N MET A 149 7.21 2.87 -6.84
CA MET A 149 7.13 2.20 -5.54
C MET A 149 7.90 2.99 -4.49
N GLN A 150 7.21 3.40 -3.44
CA GLN A 150 7.75 3.91 -2.19
C GLN A 150 7.82 2.75 -1.17
N ILE A 151 9.01 2.20 -0.98
CA ILE A 151 9.28 1.11 -0.04
C ILE A 151 10.01 1.67 1.19
N HIS A 152 9.46 1.45 2.37
CA HIS A 152 10.13 1.72 3.63
C HIS A 152 10.77 0.42 4.11
N GLN A 153 12.06 0.27 3.84
CA GLN A 153 12.83 -0.92 4.21
C GLN A 153 13.20 -0.85 5.69
N ILE A 154 12.65 -1.77 6.46
CA ILE A 154 12.76 -1.81 7.91
C ILE A 154 13.91 -2.75 8.30
N PRO A 155 14.83 -2.35 9.18
CA PRO A 155 15.95 -3.18 9.63
C PRO A 155 15.46 -4.25 10.62
N VAL A 156 14.67 -5.20 10.11
CA VAL A 156 14.17 -6.38 10.82
C VAL A 156 14.07 -7.55 9.85
N LEU A 157 14.33 -8.75 10.34
CA LEU A 157 14.06 -10.00 9.63
C LEU A 157 12.86 -10.66 10.33
N LEU A 158 11.75 -10.83 9.62
CA LEU A 158 10.54 -11.46 10.19
C LEU A 158 10.58 -12.98 10.10
N GLY A 159 11.34 -13.54 9.15
CA GLY A 159 11.53 -14.97 8.95
C GLY A 159 10.35 -15.70 8.31
N ALA A 160 9.12 -15.22 8.52
CA ALA A 160 7.90 -15.78 7.94
C ALA A 160 6.78 -14.73 7.87
N GLY A 161 5.74 -15.04 7.09
CA GLY A 161 4.56 -14.20 6.93
C GLY A 161 4.23 -13.93 5.47
N ARG A 162 3.60 -12.79 5.21
CA ARG A 162 3.20 -12.39 3.86
C ARG A 162 4.33 -11.64 3.16
N ARG A 163 4.77 -12.13 2.01
CA ARG A 163 5.76 -11.44 1.17
C ARG A 163 5.11 -10.34 0.35
N LEU A 164 5.83 -9.23 0.12
CA LEU A 164 5.40 -8.21 -0.83
C LEU A 164 5.42 -8.75 -2.26
N PHE A 165 6.56 -9.36 -2.62
CA PHE A 165 6.80 -9.98 -3.92
C PHE A 165 7.03 -11.47 -3.70
N GLU A 166 6.15 -12.28 -4.29
CA GLU A 166 6.41 -13.71 -4.46
C GLU A 166 7.11 -13.94 -5.82
N VAL A 167 6.83 -15.05 -6.49
CA VAL A 167 7.36 -15.30 -7.84
C VAL A 167 6.68 -14.35 -8.82
N LEU A 168 7.44 -13.38 -9.33
CA LEU A 168 7.00 -12.52 -10.42
C LEU A 168 7.11 -13.28 -11.76
N PRO A 169 6.21 -13.01 -12.73
CA PRO A 169 6.21 -13.73 -14.01
C PRO A 169 7.40 -13.37 -14.92
N SER A 170 8.06 -12.25 -14.67
CA SER A 170 9.23 -11.80 -15.41
C SER A 170 10.10 -10.86 -14.56
N ARG A 171 11.31 -10.58 -15.05
CA ARG A 171 12.23 -9.61 -14.45
C ARG A 171 11.69 -8.19 -14.65
N VAL A 172 11.68 -7.40 -13.58
CA VAL A 172 11.28 -5.99 -13.59
C VAL A 172 12.47 -5.13 -13.23
N GLU A 173 12.84 -4.21 -14.11
CA GLU A 173 13.94 -3.27 -13.87
C GLU A 173 13.44 -2.01 -13.18
N LEU A 174 14.20 -1.54 -12.20
CA LEU A 174 13.86 -0.37 -11.39
C LEU A 174 14.94 0.70 -11.50
N GLU A 175 14.50 1.95 -11.54
CA GLU A 175 15.36 3.13 -11.39
C GLU A 175 15.20 3.67 -9.96
N ILE A 176 16.30 3.96 -9.27
CA ILE A 176 16.27 4.67 -7.98
C ILE A 176 15.92 6.14 -8.25
N VAL A 177 14.80 6.60 -7.68
CA VAL A 177 14.33 7.98 -7.79
C VAL A 177 14.76 8.79 -6.56
N ARG A 178 14.64 8.21 -5.36
CA ARG A 178 14.98 8.87 -4.09
C ARG A 178 15.39 7.83 -3.06
N VAL A 179 16.36 8.19 -2.22
CA VAL A 179 16.72 7.46 -1.01
C VAL A 179 16.68 8.46 0.15
N ILE A 180 16.02 8.07 1.24
CA ILE A 180 16.07 8.81 2.50
C ILE A 180 16.47 7.81 3.58
N ASP A 181 17.64 8.01 4.17
CA ASP A 181 18.09 7.24 5.31
C ASP A 181 17.65 7.91 6.61
N THR A 182 17.02 7.13 7.49
CA THR A 182 16.70 7.51 8.86
C THR A 182 17.20 6.43 9.82
N PRO A 183 17.33 6.72 11.12
CA PRO A 183 17.67 5.69 12.10
C PRO A 183 16.71 4.49 12.11
N GLU A 184 15.42 4.72 11.79
CA GLU A 184 14.38 3.70 11.89
C GLU A 184 14.15 2.89 10.60
N ALA A 185 14.42 3.47 9.43
CA ALA A 185 14.17 2.85 8.13
C ALA A 185 14.96 3.50 6.99
N THR A 186 15.16 2.75 5.90
CA THR A 186 15.59 3.30 4.61
C THR A 186 14.38 3.45 3.70
N HIS A 187 14.02 4.67 3.34
CA HIS A 187 12.87 4.95 2.48
C HIS A 187 13.33 5.11 1.03
N LEU A 188 12.89 4.19 0.18
CA LEU A 188 13.34 4.02 -1.19
C LEU A 188 12.18 4.32 -2.13
N ARG A 189 12.35 5.28 -3.03
CA ARG A 189 11.44 5.53 -4.14
C ARG A 189 12.06 4.96 -5.41
N TYR A 190 11.34 4.07 -6.07
CA TYR A 190 11.71 3.49 -7.35
C TYR A 190 10.71 3.84 -8.44
N ARG A 191 11.20 3.96 -9.67
CA ARG A 191 10.39 3.97 -10.88
C ARG A 191 10.54 2.65 -11.62
N ILE A 192 9.43 2.11 -12.11
CA ILE A 192 9.44 0.89 -12.93
C ILE A 192 9.86 1.26 -14.35
N ARG A 193 10.87 0.57 -14.88
CA ARG A 193 11.27 0.69 -16.29
C ARG A 193 10.37 -0.20 -17.14
N ARG A 194 9.81 0.39 -18.20
CA ARG A 194 8.98 -0.30 -19.20
C ARG A 194 9.79 -0.60 -20.45
#